data_AF-A0A0N0JGR6-F1
#
_entry.id   AF-A0A0N0JGR6-F1
#
_cell.length_a   1.000
_cell.length_b   1.000
_cell.length_c   1.000
_cell.angle_alpha   90.00
_cell.angle_beta   90.00
_cell.angle_gamma   90.00
#
_symmetry.space_group_name_H-M   'P 1'
#
loop_
_entity.id
_entity.type
_entity.pdbx_description
1 polymer ?
#
loop_
_entity_poly.entity_id
_entity_poly.type
_entity_poly.pdbx_seq_one_letter_code
_entity_poly.pdbx_strand_id
1 'polypeptide(L)'
;MENIEQLRQYLRGNGYSSFLTNDEANRVAVLDWVIERSATGWRVGFFERGQLTQTVIDTADESDAVQSFLRTVSAEIYHLKTFKDDDKVSVLEAALQAAKVPYQRNDVPYEKLLRVFVSGPDLRRAQDVVAGMPA
;
A
#
# COMPACT_ATOMS: atom_id res chain seq x y z
N MET A 1 5.74 14.83 -6.40
CA MET A 1 5.37 13.69 -7.26
C MET A 1 4.43 14.25 -8.29
N GLU A 2 4.78 14.11 -9.57
CA GLU A 2 4.21 14.94 -10.63
C GLU A 2 3.45 14.12 -11.69
N ASN A 3 3.69 12.82 -11.79
CA ASN A 3 3.07 11.97 -12.80
C ASN A 3 2.96 10.49 -12.36
N ILE A 4 2.22 9.71 -13.16
CA ILE A 4 1.91 8.30 -12.92
C ILE A 4 3.17 7.43 -12.92
N GLU A 5 4.21 7.76 -13.71
CA GLU A 5 5.45 6.98 -13.74
C GLU A 5 6.24 7.14 -12.45
N GLN A 6 6.37 8.37 -11.94
CA GLN A 6 6.97 8.66 -10.64
C GLN A 6 6.21 7.96 -9.51
N LEU A 7 4.87 7.94 -9.58
CA LEU A 7 4.04 7.20 -8.64
C LEU A 7 4.34 5.71 -8.65
N ARG A 8 4.37 5.07 -9.83
CA ARG A 8 4.65 3.64 -9.96
C ARG A 8 6.01 3.28 -9.39
N GLN A 9 7.04 4.07 -9.69
CA GLN A 9 8.38 3.88 -9.12
C GLN A 9 8.36 4.02 -7.60
N TYR A 10 7.66 5.03 -7.07
CA TYR A 10 7.52 5.23 -5.65
C TYR A 10 6.84 4.03 -4.96
N LEU A 11 5.69 3.57 -5.48
CA LEU A 11 4.93 2.46 -4.91
C LEU A 11 5.76 1.16 -4.87
N ARG A 12 6.50 0.88 -5.95
CA ARG A 12 7.40 -0.28 -6.01
C ARG A 12 8.56 -0.19 -5.01
N GLY A 13 9.07 1.00 -4.75
CA GLY A 13 10.24 1.24 -3.89
C GLY A 13 9.93 1.55 -2.43
N ASN A 14 8.67 1.81 -2.04
CA ASN A 14 8.33 2.32 -0.71
C ASN A 14 7.29 1.45 0.03
N GLY A 15 7.28 0.14 -0.24
CA GLY A 15 6.42 -0.79 0.52
C GLY A 15 4.95 -0.79 0.12
N TYR A 16 4.64 -0.52 -1.16
CA TYR A 16 3.29 -0.72 -1.71
C TYR A 16 3.20 -1.90 -2.68
N SER A 17 4.34 -2.56 -2.99
CA SER A 17 4.44 -3.48 -4.13
C SER A 17 3.55 -4.72 -4.05
N SER A 18 3.35 -5.32 -2.87
CA SER A 18 2.44 -6.46 -2.67
C SER A 18 0.96 -6.07 -2.64
N PHE A 19 0.67 -4.79 -2.40
CA PHE A 19 -0.68 -4.25 -2.45
C PHE A 19 -1.06 -3.77 -3.85
N LEU A 20 -0.11 -3.72 -4.80
CA LEU A 20 -0.39 -3.37 -6.19
C LEU A 20 -1.26 -4.47 -6.82
N THR A 21 -2.50 -4.13 -7.12
CA THR A 21 -3.47 -5.01 -7.79
C THR A 21 -3.53 -4.75 -9.30
N ASN A 22 -3.05 -3.58 -9.75
CA ASN A 22 -2.86 -3.24 -11.16
C ASN A 22 -1.70 -2.24 -11.31
N ASP A 23 -0.90 -2.39 -12.37
CA ASP A 23 0.30 -1.58 -12.62
C ASP A 23 0.52 -1.37 -14.13
N GLU A 24 -0.37 -0.59 -14.74
CA GLU A 24 -0.38 -0.22 -16.15
C GLU A 24 -0.02 1.26 -16.36
N ALA A 25 0.26 1.64 -17.61
CA ALA A 25 0.66 3.02 -17.93
C ALA A 25 -0.45 4.05 -17.66
N ASN A 26 -1.72 3.65 -17.83
CA ASN A 26 -2.88 4.53 -17.66
C ASN A 26 -3.74 4.15 -16.45
N ARG A 27 -3.29 3.20 -15.63
CA ARG A 27 -4.06 2.66 -14.51
C ARG A 27 -3.12 2.05 -13.48
N VAL A 28 -3.22 2.50 -12.24
CA VAL A 28 -2.51 1.91 -11.11
C VAL A 28 -3.52 1.65 -10.00
N ALA A 29 -3.43 0.50 -9.36
CA ALA A 29 -4.31 0.14 -8.27
C ALA A 29 -3.52 -0.41 -7.09
N VAL A 30 -3.88 0.04 -5.89
CA VAL A 30 -3.38 -0.45 -4.60
C VAL A 30 -4.60 -0.90 -3.81
N LEU A 31 -4.69 -2.19 -3.50
CA LEU A 31 -5.93 -2.81 -3.00
C LEU A 31 -7.10 -2.51 -3.96
N ASP A 32 -8.18 -1.94 -3.44
CA ASP A 32 -9.37 -1.52 -4.19
C ASP A 32 -9.31 -0.03 -4.60
N TRP A 33 -8.26 0.70 -4.23
CA TRP A 33 -8.06 2.08 -4.66
C TRP A 33 -7.38 2.13 -6.03
N VAL A 34 -7.95 2.92 -6.94
CA VAL A 34 -7.47 3.03 -8.32
C VAL A 34 -7.23 4.49 -8.67
N ILE A 35 -6.11 4.75 -9.34
CA ILE A 35 -5.91 5.93 -10.19
C ILE A 35 -5.91 5.47 -11.65
N GLU A 36 -6.77 6.06 -12.48
CA GLU A 36 -6.85 5.72 -13.89
C GLU A 36 -7.08 6.96 -14.77
N ARG A 37 -6.59 6.89 -16.00
CA ARG A 37 -6.83 7.91 -17.01
C ARG A 37 -8.25 7.76 -17.55
N SER A 38 -9.04 8.83 -17.42
CA SER A 38 -10.40 8.93 -17.95
C SER A 38 -10.40 9.66 -19.31
N ALA A 39 -11.58 9.82 -19.92
CA ALA A 39 -11.73 10.55 -21.18
C ALA A 39 -11.38 12.04 -21.05
N THR A 40 -11.51 12.61 -19.84
CA THR A 40 -11.37 14.05 -19.57
C THR A 40 -10.15 14.40 -18.72
N GLY A 41 -9.41 13.41 -18.22
CA GLY A 41 -8.29 13.63 -17.32
C GLY A 41 -7.90 12.37 -16.57
N TRP A 42 -7.76 12.50 -15.25
CA TRP A 42 -7.37 11.47 -14.30
C TRP A 42 -8.41 11.35 -13.21
N ARG A 43 -8.71 10.11 -12.83
CA ARG A 43 -9.68 9.79 -11.79
C ARG A 43 -9.02 8.97 -10.71
N VAL A 44 -9.32 9.31 -9.45
CA VAL A 44 -9.02 8.50 -8.28
C VAL A 44 -10.30 8.06 -7.61
N GLY A 45 -10.41 6.78 -7.28
CA GLY A 45 -11.59 6.26 -6.61
C GLY A 45 -11.42 4.87 -6.00
N PHE A 46 -12.43 4.46 -5.25
CA PHE A 46 -12.55 3.12 -4.71
C PHE A 46 -13.37 2.26 -5.67
N PHE A 47 -12.84 1.07 -5.98
CA PHE A 47 -13.46 0.11 -6.88
C PHE A 47 -13.77 -1.17 -6.13
N GLU A 48 -15.05 -1.44 -5.90
CA GLU A 48 -15.49 -2.72 -5.36
C GLU A 48 -15.91 -3.64 -6.50
N ARG A 49 -15.30 -4.83 -6.61
CA ARG A 49 -15.62 -5.83 -7.66
C ARG A 49 -15.56 -5.26 -9.08
N GLY A 50 -14.60 -4.36 -9.32
CA GLY A 50 -14.38 -3.71 -10.61
C GLY A 50 -15.35 -2.57 -10.93
N GLN A 51 -16.26 -2.21 -10.02
CA GLN A 51 -17.15 -1.06 -10.17
C GLN A 51 -16.68 0.10 -9.30
N LEU A 52 -16.63 1.30 -9.87
CA LEU A 52 -16.37 2.53 -9.13
C LEU A 52 -17.53 2.79 -8.17
N THR A 53 -17.27 2.73 -6.86
CA THR A 53 -18.29 3.00 -5.82
C THR A 53 -18.09 4.36 -5.16
N GLN A 54 -16.87 4.89 -5.18
CA GLN A 54 -16.55 6.21 -4.65
C GLN A 54 -15.55 6.93 -5.53
N THR A 55 -15.83 8.18 -5.89
CA THR A 55 -14.86 9.07 -6.53
C THR A 55 -14.23 9.98 -5.46
N VAL A 56 -12.90 10.01 -5.42
CA VAL A 56 -12.14 10.94 -4.59
C VAL A 56 -11.87 12.22 -5.36
N ILE A 57 -11.39 12.08 -6.60
CA ILE A 57 -11.15 13.21 -7.51
C ILE A 57 -11.32 12.78 -8.96
N ASP A 58 -11.79 13.69 -9.80
CA ASP A 58 -11.73 13.63 -11.26
C ASP A 58 -11.20 15.00 -11.73
N THR A 59 -9.99 15.02 -12.30
CA THR A 59 -9.25 16.25 -12.59
C THR A 59 -8.44 16.12 -13.88
N ALA A 60 -8.26 17.22 -14.60
CA ALA A 60 -7.35 17.24 -15.76
C ALA A 60 -5.87 17.28 -15.33
N ASP A 61 -5.58 17.61 -14.07
CA ASP A 61 -4.22 17.70 -13.54
C ASP A 61 -3.75 16.34 -12.99
N GLU A 62 -2.79 15.73 -13.69
CA GLU A 62 -2.20 14.45 -13.29
C GLU A 62 -1.50 14.50 -11.93
N SER A 63 -0.83 15.61 -11.62
CA SER A 63 -0.09 15.78 -10.36
C SER A 63 -1.04 15.76 -9.18
N ASP A 64 -2.17 16.46 -9.30
CA ASP A 64 -3.21 16.49 -8.26
C ASP A 64 -3.85 15.11 -8.05
N ALA A 65 -4.14 14.40 -9.15
CA ALA A 65 -4.64 13.02 -9.07
C ALA A 65 -3.63 12.08 -8.39
N VAL A 66 -2.35 12.13 -8.78
CA VAL A 66 -1.29 11.29 -8.23
C VAL A 66 -1.07 11.57 -6.75
N GLN A 67 -1.02 12.85 -6.35
CA GLN A 67 -0.87 13.22 -4.94
C GLN A 67 -2.10 12.81 -4.12
N SER A 68 -3.30 12.99 -4.66
CA SER A 68 -4.52 12.55 -3.97
C SER A 68 -4.57 11.03 -3.81
N PHE A 69 -4.22 10.28 -4.86
CA PHE A 69 -4.12 8.83 -4.79
C PHE A 69 -3.14 8.38 -3.71
N LEU A 70 -1.91 8.92 -3.72
CA LEU A 70 -0.90 8.54 -2.74
C LEU A 70 -1.35 8.82 -1.31
N ARG A 71 -1.95 9.99 -1.07
CA ARG A 71 -2.52 10.36 0.23
C ARG A 71 -3.59 9.37 0.67
N THR A 72 -4.50 8.99 -0.23
CA THR A 72 -5.57 8.03 0.06
C THR A 72 -4.99 6.66 0.42
N VAL A 73 -4.11 6.09 -0.41
CA VAL A 73 -3.57 4.74 -0.13
C VAL A 73 -2.67 4.71 1.11
N SER A 74 -1.95 5.80 1.40
CA SER A 74 -1.12 5.91 2.60
C SER A 74 -1.94 5.96 3.89
N ALA A 75 -3.21 6.38 3.82
CA ALA A 75 -4.12 6.37 4.96
C ALA A 75 -4.66 4.96 5.25
N GLU A 76 -4.62 4.07 4.26
CA GLU A 76 -5.20 2.71 4.32
C GLU A 76 -4.14 1.62 4.57
N ILE A 77 -2.86 1.97 4.43
CA ILE A 77 -1.73 1.07 4.69
C ILE A 77 -1.00 1.54 5.95
N TYR A 78 -1.06 0.71 6.98
CA TYR A 78 -0.57 1.03 8.31
C TYR A 78 0.78 0.38 8.56
N HIS A 79 1.69 1.15 9.14
CA HIS A 79 2.94 0.62 9.67
C HIS A 79 2.67 -0.22 10.92
N LEU A 80 2.99 -1.51 10.87
CA LEU A 80 2.80 -2.45 11.97
C LEU A 80 3.98 -2.42 12.95
N LYS A 81 5.19 -2.68 12.45
CA LYS A 81 6.40 -2.79 13.29
C LYS A 81 7.68 -2.65 12.47
N THR A 82 8.71 -2.06 13.11
CA THR A 82 10.07 -1.99 12.59
C THR A 82 10.97 -2.99 13.29
N PHE A 83 11.81 -3.69 12.53
CA PHE A 83 12.83 -4.62 13.01
C PHE A 83 14.22 -4.12 12.59
N LYS A 84 15.22 -4.45 13.41
CA LYS A 84 16.65 -4.25 13.14
C LYS A 84 17.37 -5.58 12.86
N ASP A 85 16.62 -6.67 12.94
CA ASP A 85 17.11 -8.05 12.99
C ASP A 85 16.23 -8.91 12.08
N ASP A 86 16.88 -9.54 11.10
CA ASP A 86 16.25 -10.36 10.07
C ASP A 86 15.58 -11.63 10.66
N ASP A 87 16.10 -12.15 11.78
CA ASP A 87 15.52 -13.33 12.42
C ASP A 87 14.19 -12.98 13.09
N LYS A 88 14.12 -11.80 13.74
CA LYS A 88 12.89 -11.34 14.38
C LYS A 88 11.79 -10.98 13.38
N VAL A 89 12.13 -10.47 12.20
CA VAL A 89 11.11 -10.22 11.16
C VAL A 89 10.54 -11.54 10.65
N SER A 90 11.38 -12.56 10.44
CA SER A 90 10.95 -13.88 9.95
C SER A 90 9.92 -14.55 10.88
N VAL A 91 10.07 -14.37 12.20
CA VAL A 91 9.09 -14.87 13.19
C VAL A 91 7.75 -14.13 13.06
N LEU A 92 7.75 -12.81 12.91
CA LEU A 92 6.51 -12.05 12.69
C LEU A 92 5.85 -12.46 11.36
N GLU A 93 6.63 -12.58 10.29
CA GLU A 93 6.16 -12.96 8.95
C GLU A 93 5.47 -14.32 8.97
N ALA A 94 6.06 -15.31 9.62
CA ALA A 94 5.46 -16.63 9.82
C ALA A 94 4.14 -16.55 10.62
N ALA A 95 4.09 -15.72 11.67
CA ALA A 95 2.91 -15.56 12.49
C ALA A 95 1.76 -14.85 11.74
N LEU A 96 2.06 -13.80 10.96
CA LEU A 96 1.10 -13.13 10.10
C LEU A 96 0.56 -14.07 9.02
N GLN A 97 1.44 -14.89 8.42
CA GLN A 97 1.04 -15.88 7.44
C GLN A 97 0.13 -16.97 8.03
N ALA A 98 0.45 -17.47 9.24
CA ALA A 98 -0.40 -18.42 9.95
C ALA A 98 -1.79 -17.83 10.29
N ALA A 99 -1.84 -16.54 10.62
CA ALA A 99 -3.08 -15.81 10.89
C ALA A 99 -3.83 -15.36 9.60
N LYS A 100 -3.29 -15.66 8.41
CA LYS A 100 -3.83 -15.21 7.11
C LYS A 100 -4.02 -13.69 7.07
N VAL A 101 -3.02 -12.97 7.56
CA VAL A 101 -2.94 -11.51 7.54
C VAL A 101 -2.00 -11.11 6.40
N PRO A 102 -2.50 -10.52 5.30
CA PRO A 102 -1.64 -9.96 4.25
C PRO A 102 -0.74 -8.87 4.83
N TYR A 103 0.53 -8.86 4.43
CA TYR A 103 1.51 -7.87 4.88
C TYR A 103 2.53 -7.55 3.79
N GLN A 104 3.19 -6.41 3.93
CA GLN A 104 4.33 -6.01 3.13
C GLN A 104 5.54 -5.81 4.02
N ARG A 105 6.67 -6.35 3.57
CA ARG A 105 8.00 -5.99 4.06
C ARG A 105 8.61 -4.87 3.20
N ASN A 106 9.09 -3.82 3.84
CA ASN A 106 9.88 -2.76 3.21
C ASN A 106 11.28 -2.73 3.84
N ASP A 107 12.28 -3.10 3.06
CA ASP A 107 13.67 -3.13 3.49
C ASP A 107 14.25 -1.73 3.28
N VAL A 108 14.88 -1.20 4.32
CA VAL A 108 15.58 0.09 4.29
C VAL A 108 17.06 -0.19 4.50
N PRO A 109 17.81 -0.56 3.43
CA PRO A 109 19.16 -1.13 3.57
C PRO A 109 20.15 -0.16 4.24
N TYR A 110 20.01 1.13 3.98
CA TYR A 110 20.90 2.16 4.54
C TYR A 110 20.72 2.34 6.05
N GLU A 111 19.49 2.16 6.56
CA GLU A 111 19.18 2.26 7.98
C GLU A 111 19.31 0.91 8.71
N LYS A 112 19.54 -0.19 7.96
CA LYS A 112 19.46 -1.58 8.45
C LYS A 112 18.15 -1.84 9.19
N LEU A 113 17.05 -1.32 8.64
CA LEU A 113 15.71 -1.48 9.17
C LEU A 113 14.83 -2.25 8.21
N LEU A 114 13.91 -3.02 8.78
CA LEU A 114 12.87 -3.76 8.08
C LEU A 114 11.53 -3.29 8.64
N ARG A 115 10.65 -2.78 7.79
CA ARG A 115 9.35 -2.25 8.21
C ARG A 115 8.26 -3.16 7.66
N VAL A 116 7.34 -3.58 8.53
CA VAL A 116 6.19 -4.39 8.14
C VAL A 116 4.95 -3.51 8.10
N PHE A 117 4.19 -3.60 7.01
CA PHE A 117 2.96 -2.85 6.79
C PHE A 117 1.78 -3.79 6.55
N VAL A 118 0.58 -3.36 6.93
CA VAL A 118 -0.68 -4.10 6.76
C VAL A 118 -1.79 -3.16 6.32
N SER A 119 -2.84 -3.71 5.71
CA SER A 119 -4.02 -2.92 5.35
C SER A 119 -4.84 -2.54 6.61
N GLY A 120 -5.62 -1.47 6.53
CA GLY A 120 -6.55 -1.06 7.59
C GLY A 120 -7.50 -2.17 8.06
N PRO A 121 -8.17 -2.90 7.15
CA PRO A 121 -9.01 -4.06 7.50
C PRO A 121 -8.27 -5.14 8.31
N ASP A 122 -6.96 -5.28 8.09
CA ASP A 122 -6.12 -6.29 8.71
C ASP A 122 -5.42 -5.82 9.99
N LEU A 123 -5.39 -4.50 10.24
CA LEU A 123 -4.59 -3.88 11.28
C LEU A 123 -4.83 -4.47 12.67
N ARG A 124 -6.10 -4.66 13.06
CA ARG A 124 -6.43 -5.21 14.38
C ARG A 124 -5.90 -6.63 14.55
N ARG A 125 -6.12 -7.50 13.56
CA ARG A 125 -5.63 -8.89 13.59
C ARG A 125 -4.11 -8.93 13.61
N ALA A 126 -3.47 -8.04 12.85
CA ALA A 126 -2.02 -7.91 12.83
C ALA A 126 -1.45 -7.46 14.19
N GLN A 127 -2.12 -6.53 14.87
CA GLN A 127 -1.74 -6.09 16.21
C GLN A 127 -1.87 -7.21 17.25
N ASP A 128 -2.93 -8.02 17.16
CA ASP A 128 -3.12 -9.19 18.03
C ASP A 128 -1.98 -10.21 17.84
N VAL A 129 -1.55 -10.43 16.58
CA VAL A 129 -0.38 -11.28 16.26
C VAL A 129 0.90 -10.72 16.92
N VAL A 130 1.16 -9.42 16.76
CA VAL A 130 2.35 -8.76 17.35
C VAL A 130 2.33 -8.84 18.88
N ALA A 131 1.17 -8.68 19.50
CA ALA A 131 1.02 -8.75 20.96
C ALA A 131 1.27 -10.17 21.51
N GLY A 132 1.02 -11.20 20.70
CA GLY A 132 1.29 -12.60 21.05
C GLY A 132 2.73 -13.06 20.82
N MET A 133 3.59 -12.22 20.24
CA MET A 133 4.99 -12.58 20.00
C MET A 133 5.81 -12.54 21.30
N PRO A 134 6.74 -13.49 21.51
CA PRO A 134 7.73 -13.38 22.59
C PRO A 134 8.63 -12.15 22.36
N ALA A 135 9.01 -11.47 23.45
CA ALA A 135 9.82 -10.24 23.44
C ALA A 135 11.26 -10.46 22.95
#